data_AF-A0A3D5SRD8-F1
#
_entry.id   AF-A0A3D5SRD8-F1
#
_cell.length_a   1.000
_cell.length_b   1.000
_cell.length_c   1.000
_cell.angle_alpha   90.00
_cell.angle_beta   90.00
_cell.angle_gamma   90.00
#
_symmetry.space_group_name_H-M   'P 1'
#
loop_
_entity.id
_entity.type
_entity.pdbx_description
1 polymer ?
#
loop_
_entity_poly.entity_id
_entity_poly.type
_entity_poly.pdbx_seq_one_letter_code
_entity_poly.pdbx_strand_id
1 'polypeptide(L)'
;MKLSKFARAFFASIVVSCLLAGLGLSFAAGQSRRLPPTSNQKKNKRPGEGGQQGEKTEEPLPPDLTGKPQEAEKITVTTQIVNVDAVVYNKKNGQIVTGLKKENFAIFADGVQQTITNFATPEAPITVAMVVEYSKWSEPVSYT
;
A
#
# COMPACT_ATOMS: atom_id res chain seq x y z
N MET A 1 24.03 -52.02 -18.92
CA MET A 1 24.33 -51.22 -20.14
C MET A 1 25.42 -50.21 -19.82
N LYS A 2 26.54 -50.20 -20.56
CA LYS A 2 27.62 -49.23 -20.35
C LYS A 2 27.23 -47.90 -21.00
N LEU A 3 26.98 -46.88 -20.18
CA LEU A 3 26.65 -45.53 -20.64
C LEU A 3 27.84 -44.98 -21.45
N SER A 4 27.57 -44.45 -22.65
CA SER A 4 28.62 -43.99 -23.56
C SER A 4 29.41 -42.84 -22.91
N LYS A 5 30.73 -42.80 -23.14
CA LYS A 5 31.60 -41.74 -22.62
C LYS A 5 31.10 -40.35 -23.05
N PHE A 6 30.45 -40.28 -24.21
CA PHE A 6 29.82 -39.08 -24.76
C PHE A 6 28.61 -38.60 -23.94
N ALA A 7 27.72 -39.52 -23.52
CA ALA A 7 26.56 -39.17 -22.69
C ALA A 7 26.97 -38.65 -21.30
N ARG A 8 28.08 -39.16 -20.75
CA ARG A 8 28.65 -38.70 -19.47
C ARG A 8 29.26 -37.30 -19.58
N ALA A 9 29.97 -37.01 -20.67
CA ALA A 9 30.53 -35.68 -20.92
C ALA A 9 29.43 -34.63 -21.13
N PHE A 10 28.36 -34.99 -21.84
CA PHE A 10 27.22 -34.10 -22.08
C PHE A 10 26.45 -33.77 -20.79
N PHE A 11 26.19 -34.77 -19.95
CA PHE A 11 25.59 -34.55 -18.63
C PHE A 11 26.47 -33.71 -17.70
N ALA A 12 27.79 -33.95 -17.69
CA ALA A 12 28.72 -33.15 -16.90
C ALA A 12 28.72 -31.67 -17.33
N SER A 13 28.65 -31.40 -18.64
CA SER A 13 28.57 -30.04 -19.17
C SER A 13 27.29 -29.31 -18.75
N ILE A 14 26.15 -30.00 -18.73
CA ILE A 14 24.86 -29.41 -18.30
C ILE A 14 24.91 -29.09 -16.80
N VAL A 15 25.44 -30.00 -15.98
CA VAL A 15 25.55 -29.77 -14.53
C VAL A 15 26.50 -28.61 -14.21
N VAL A 16 27.64 -28.49 -14.90
CA VAL A 16 28.57 -27.36 -14.74
C VAL A 16 27.92 -26.04 -15.19
N SER A 17 27.16 -26.04 -16.29
CA SER A 17 26.42 -24.86 -16.74
C SER A 17 25.33 -24.43 -15.75
N CYS A 18 24.61 -25.38 -15.14
CA CYS A 18 23.62 -25.07 -14.11
C CYS A 18 24.25 -24.53 -12.81
N LEU A 19 25.44 -25.03 -12.44
CA LEU A 19 26.19 -24.52 -11.28
C LEU A 19 26.75 -23.11 -11.50
N LEU A 20 27.16 -22.77 -12.73
CA LEU A 20 27.62 -21.42 -13.09
C LEU A 20 26.47 -20.41 -13.19
N ALA A 21 25.27 -20.82 -13.62
CA ALA A 21 24.10 -19.94 -13.67
C ALA A 21 23.46 -19.67 -12.29
N GLY A 22 23.74 -20.51 -11.28
CA GLY A 22 23.23 -20.34 -9.90
C GLY A 22 24.00 -19.32 -9.06
N LEU A 23 25.18 -18.86 -9.51
CA LEU A 23 26.05 -17.94 -8.80
C LEU A 23 26.10 -16.57 -9.51
N GLY A 24 25.09 -15.74 -9.24
CA GLY A 24 25.27 -14.30 -9.13
C GLY A 24 24.81 -13.45 -10.32
N LEU A 25 23.62 -12.88 -10.18
CA LEU A 25 23.31 -11.52 -10.63
C LEU A 25 22.39 -10.86 -9.58
N SER A 26 22.95 -10.54 -8.40
CA SER A 26 22.29 -9.63 -7.46
C SER A 26 22.66 -8.20 -7.82
N PHE A 27 21.94 -7.61 -8.77
CA PHE A 27 21.94 -6.16 -8.97
C PHE A 27 21.03 -5.50 -7.93
N ALA A 28 21.61 -5.10 -6.80
CA ALA A 28 20.95 -4.22 -5.83
C ALA A 28 21.52 -2.80 -5.98
N ALA A 29 20.93 -2.01 -6.86
CA ALA A 29 21.18 -0.56 -6.94
C ALA A 29 19.87 0.19 -6.75
N GLY A 30 19.72 0.88 -5.62
CA GLY A 30 18.54 1.67 -5.32
C GLY A 30 18.56 2.35 -3.95
N GLN A 31 19.62 3.09 -3.60
CA GLN A 31 19.56 4.03 -2.47
C GLN A 31 19.12 5.41 -2.96
N SER A 32 17.84 5.76 -2.76
CA SER A 32 17.41 7.15 -2.90
C SER A 32 17.63 7.87 -1.56
N ARG A 33 18.67 8.71 -1.51
CA ARG A 33 18.97 9.64 -0.41
C ARG A 33 17.78 10.61 -0.23
N ARG A 34 17.15 10.62 0.94
CA ARG A 34 16.31 11.76 1.36
C ARG A 34 17.23 12.91 1.78
N LEU A 35 17.36 13.92 0.93
CA LEU A 35 17.85 15.24 1.36
C LEU A 35 16.74 15.91 2.19
N PRO A 36 17.05 16.51 3.35
CA PRO A 36 16.07 17.34 4.04
C PRO A 36 15.81 18.61 3.21
N PRO A 37 14.55 19.03 3.01
CA PRO A 37 14.27 20.29 2.34
C PRO A 37 14.75 21.46 3.21
N THR A 38 15.68 22.23 2.66
CA THR A 38 16.10 23.53 3.19
C THR A 38 15.03 24.58 2.93
N SER A 39 14.56 25.22 4.01
CA SER A 39 14.15 26.62 4.11
C SER A 39 12.95 27.16 3.29
N ASN A 40 11.96 27.65 4.05
CA ASN A 40 11.04 28.76 3.77
C ASN A 40 10.00 28.65 2.63
N GLN A 41 8.90 27.95 2.91
CA GLN A 41 7.61 28.27 2.27
C GLN A 41 6.56 28.77 3.29
N LYS A 42 6.34 30.08 3.18
CA LYS A 42 5.26 30.96 3.61
C LYS A 42 3.94 30.26 4.03
N LYS A 43 3.62 30.41 5.33
CA LYS A 43 2.35 30.03 5.98
C LYS A 43 1.17 30.81 5.38
N ASN A 44 0.16 30.09 4.89
CA ASN A 44 -1.10 30.65 4.38
C ASN A 44 -1.95 31.22 5.55
N LYS A 45 -2.39 32.48 5.46
CA LYS A 45 -3.35 33.07 6.41
C LYS A 45 -4.77 32.84 5.86
N ARG A 46 -5.63 32.16 6.63
CA ARG A 46 -7.06 32.04 6.34
C ARG A 46 -7.77 33.36 6.69
N PRO A 47 -8.69 33.89 5.85
CA PRO A 47 -9.50 35.05 6.19
C PRO A 47 -10.49 34.72 7.31
N GLY A 48 -10.66 35.63 8.27
CA GLY A 48 -11.59 35.47 9.38
C GLY A 48 -13.05 35.61 8.93
N GLU A 49 -13.89 34.68 9.38
CA GLU A 49 -15.35 34.83 9.33
C GLU A 49 -15.80 35.65 10.53
N GLY A 50 -16.39 36.80 10.26
CA GLY A 50 -17.09 37.61 11.23
C GLY A 50 -18.49 37.05 11.51
N GLY A 51 -18.85 37.06 12.79
CA GLY A 51 -20.17 37.36 13.33
C GLY A 51 -21.35 36.49 12.91
N GLN A 52 -21.87 35.71 13.85
CA GLN A 52 -23.15 36.06 14.50
C GLN A 52 -23.37 35.25 15.78
N GLN A 53 -24.01 35.92 16.72
CA GLN A 53 -24.05 35.72 18.16
C GLN A 53 -25.33 34.95 18.54
N GLY A 54 -25.23 34.03 19.49
CA GLY A 54 -26.35 33.24 20.01
C GLY A 54 -26.01 32.61 21.36
N GLU A 55 -25.94 33.46 22.38
CA GLU A 55 -26.22 33.26 23.80
C GLU A 55 -25.97 31.86 24.42
N LYS A 56 -24.88 31.73 25.19
CA LYS A 56 -24.75 30.71 26.22
C LYS A 56 -24.09 31.33 27.45
N THR A 57 -24.79 31.23 28.57
CA THR A 57 -24.49 31.74 29.91
C THR A 57 -23.00 31.69 30.26
N GLU A 58 -22.44 32.84 30.58
CA GLU A 58 -21.05 33.06 30.98
C GLU A 58 -20.87 32.64 32.44
N GLU A 59 -20.31 31.45 32.66
CA GLU A 59 -19.78 31.06 33.96
C GLU A 59 -18.41 31.75 34.13
N PRO A 60 -18.13 32.46 35.24
CA PRO A 60 -16.90 33.23 35.36
C PRO A 60 -15.69 32.29 35.33
N LEU A 61 -14.83 32.46 34.33
CA LEU A 61 -13.54 31.76 34.28
C LEU A 61 -12.73 32.15 35.53
N PRO A 62 -12.10 31.17 36.21
CA PRO A 62 -11.27 31.47 37.37
C PRO A 62 -10.13 32.44 36.98
N PRO A 63 -9.85 33.48 37.79
CA PRO A 63 -8.98 34.60 37.43
C PRO A 63 -7.49 34.27 37.25
N ASP A 64 -7.09 32.99 37.28
CA ASP A 64 -5.69 32.56 37.33
C ASP A 64 -5.02 32.38 35.94
N LEU A 65 -5.68 32.77 34.85
CA LEU A 65 -5.13 32.63 33.49
C LEU A 65 -4.74 33.96 32.84
N THR A 66 -4.70 35.06 33.59
CA THR A 66 -4.23 36.36 33.09
C THR A 66 -2.72 36.51 33.31
N GLY A 67 -1.90 35.98 32.38
CA GLY A 67 -0.52 36.47 32.26
C GLY A 67 0.61 35.51 31.87
N LYS A 68 0.35 34.28 31.43
CA LYS A 68 1.43 33.42 30.89
C LYS A 68 1.21 33.18 29.40
N PRO A 69 2.22 33.43 28.53
CA PRO A 69 2.19 32.96 27.15
C PRO A 69 2.02 31.46 27.21
N GLN A 70 0.86 30.95 26.80
CA GLN A 70 0.60 29.53 26.73
C GLN A 70 1.40 29.00 25.55
N GLU A 71 2.67 28.70 25.83
CA GLU A 71 3.56 27.94 24.97
C GLU A 71 2.79 26.66 24.66
N ALA A 72 2.32 26.53 23.42
CA ALA A 72 1.39 25.48 23.02
C ALA A 72 2.01 24.11 23.33
N GLU A 73 1.56 23.52 24.43
CA GLU A 73 2.08 22.27 24.95
C GLU A 73 1.81 21.18 23.90
N LYS A 74 2.89 20.67 23.28
CA LYS A 74 2.79 19.71 22.19
C LYS A 74 2.43 18.34 22.75
N ILE A 75 1.12 18.06 22.82
CA ILE A 75 0.63 16.73 23.20
C ILE A 75 1.04 15.72 22.12
N THR A 76 1.93 14.80 22.48
CA THR A 76 2.36 13.70 21.60
C THR A 76 1.69 12.43 22.09
N VAL A 77 0.80 11.86 21.27
CA VAL A 77 0.12 10.60 21.59
C VAL A 77 0.79 9.48 20.80
N THR A 78 1.34 8.50 21.51
CA THR A 78 1.89 7.27 20.91
C THR A 78 0.79 6.22 20.89
N THR A 79 0.35 5.82 19.70
CA THR A 79 -0.61 4.73 19.51
C THR A 79 0.00 3.60 18.69
N GLN A 80 -0.44 2.37 18.97
CA GLN A 80 -0.06 1.20 18.18
C GLN A 80 -1.13 0.98 17.10
N ILE A 81 -0.72 1.07 15.84
CA ILE A 81 -1.58 0.82 14.69
C ILE A 81 -1.37 -0.63 14.24
N VAL A 82 -2.46 -1.37 14.07
CA VAL A 82 -2.45 -2.75 13.56
C VAL A 82 -3.15 -2.78 12.21
N ASN A 83 -2.49 -3.35 11.20
CA ASN A 83 -3.03 -3.52 9.86
C ASN A 83 -3.54 -4.96 9.69
N VAL A 84 -4.74 -5.10 9.11
CA VAL A 84 -5.36 -6.40 8.82
C VAL A 84 -5.74 -6.44 7.35
N ASP A 85 -5.13 -7.35 6.61
CA ASP A 85 -5.40 -7.57 5.19
C ASP A 85 -6.34 -8.77 5.01
N ALA A 86 -7.35 -8.62 4.17
CA ALA A 86 -8.33 -9.67 3.90
C ALA A 86 -8.77 -9.66 2.44
N VAL A 87 -9.06 -10.86 1.89
CA VAL A 87 -9.66 -11.04 0.58
C VAL A 87 -10.88 -11.94 0.73
N VAL A 88 -11.99 -11.52 0.14
CA VAL A 88 -13.27 -12.25 0.20
C VAL A 88 -13.53 -12.91 -1.14
N TYR A 89 -13.82 -14.21 -1.11
CA TYR A 89 -14.13 -15.01 -2.29
C TYR A 89 -15.55 -15.56 -2.21
N ASN A 90 -16.23 -15.62 -3.35
CA ASN A 90 -17.47 -16.38 -3.45
C ASN A 90 -17.14 -17.88 -3.52
N LYS A 91 -17.65 -18.63 -2.54
CA LYS A 91 -17.35 -20.06 -2.33
C LYS A 91 -17.69 -20.95 -3.53
N LYS A 92 -18.67 -20.58 -4.36
CA LYS A 92 -19.16 -21.42 -5.46
C LYS A 92 -18.32 -21.24 -6.74
N ASN A 93 -18.04 -19.99 -7.11
CA ASN A 93 -17.39 -19.66 -8.38
C ASN A 93 -15.91 -19.25 -8.22
N GLY A 94 -15.42 -19.12 -6.98
CA GLY A 94 -14.05 -18.70 -6.68
C GLY A 94 -13.73 -17.24 -7.01
N GLN A 95 -14.73 -16.44 -7.39
CA GLN A 95 -14.51 -15.05 -7.80
C GLN A 95 -14.28 -14.17 -6.57
N ILE A 96 -13.37 -13.20 -6.70
CA ILE A 96 -13.15 -12.17 -5.69
C ILE A 96 -14.38 -11.27 -5.62
N VAL A 97 -14.86 -11.04 -4.39
CA VAL A 97 -15.94 -10.09 -4.14
C VAL A 97 -15.35 -8.68 -4.13
N THR A 98 -15.82 -7.83 -5.03
CA THR A 98 -15.39 -6.43 -5.16
C THR A 98 -16.39 -5.48 -4.53
N GLY A 99 -16.00 -4.21 -4.34
CA GLY A 99 -16.89 -3.16 -3.83
C GLY A 99 -17.25 -3.29 -2.34
N LEU A 100 -16.46 -4.03 -1.57
CA LEU A 100 -16.65 -4.16 -0.13
C LEU A 100 -16.36 -2.84 0.58
N LYS A 101 -17.20 -2.53 1.55
CA LYS A 101 -17.10 -1.33 2.38
C LYS A 101 -16.75 -1.71 3.81
N LYS A 102 -16.33 -0.72 4.59
CA LYS A 102 -16.03 -0.85 6.01
C LYS A 102 -17.15 -1.55 6.79
N GLU A 103 -18.41 -1.28 6.45
CA GLU A 103 -19.59 -1.84 7.12
C GLU A 103 -19.76 -3.35 6.89
N ASN A 104 -19.05 -3.94 5.93
CA ASN A 104 -19.07 -5.37 5.68
C ASN A 104 -18.12 -6.16 6.60
N PHE A 105 -17.35 -5.49 7.44
CA PHE A 105 -16.35 -6.11 8.29
C PHE A 105 -16.57 -5.78 9.77
N ALA A 106 -16.32 -6.77 10.62
CA ALA A 106 -16.17 -6.60 12.05
C ALA A 106 -14.90 -7.32 12.48
N ILE A 107 -14.03 -6.62 13.21
CA ILE A 107 -12.80 -7.18 13.76
C ILE A 107 -13.04 -7.47 15.23
N PHE A 108 -12.61 -8.64 15.70
CA PHE A 108 -12.66 -9.01 17.11
C PHE A 108 -11.25 -9.38 17.56
N ALA A 109 -10.86 -8.88 18.73
CA ALA A 109 -9.65 -9.29 19.43
C ALA A 109 -10.09 -9.86 20.78
N ASP A 110 -9.72 -11.11 21.06
CA ASP A 110 -10.09 -11.82 22.29
C ASP A 110 -11.59 -11.78 22.62
N GLY A 111 -12.43 -11.85 21.57
CA GLY A 111 -13.88 -11.80 21.68
C GLY A 111 -14.49 -10.40 21.82
N VAL A 112 -13.67 -9.35 21.91
CA VAL A 112 -14.13 -7.95 21.98
C VAL A 112 -14.07 -7.30 20.60
N GLN A 113 -15.17 -6.69 20.16
CA GLN A 113 -15.24 -5.99 18.88
C GLN A 113 -14.35 -4.74 18.88
N GLN A 114 -13.51 -4.62 17.86
CA GLN A 114 -12.60 -3.51 17.65
C GLN A 114 -13.16 -2.53 16.62
N THR A 115 -12.98 -1.23 16.88
CA THR A 115 -13.40 -0.18 15.94
C THR A 115 -12.39 -0.06 14.81
N ILE A 116 -12.85 -0.24 13.57
CA ILE A 116 -12.02 0.01 12.37
C ILE A 116 -11.85 1.52 12.23
N THR A 117 -10.64 2.04 12.38
CA THR A 117 -10.35 3.48 12.27
C THR A 117 -10.03 3.92 10.85
N ASN A 118 -9.33 3.06 10.09
CA ASN A 118 -8.98 3.30 8.70
C ASN A 118 -9.37 2.08 7.85
N PHE A 119 -9.99 2.33 6.70
CA PHE A 119 -10.38 1.30 5.74
C PHE A 119 -9.94 1.73 4.35
N ALA A 120 -9.21 0.87 3.66
CA ALA A 120 -8.74 1.10 2.30
C ALA A 120 -8.84 -0.20 1.52
N THR A 121 -9.39 -0.13 0.32
CA THR A 121 -9.24 -1.19 -0.68
C THR A 121 -7.99 -0.86 -1.49
N PRO A 122 -6.92 -1.68 -1.43
CA PRO A 122 -5.75 -1.42 -2.25
C PRO A 122 -6.14 -1.54 -3.72
N GLU A 123 -6.23 -0.42 -4.44
CA GLU A 123 -6.19 -0.43 -5.89
C GLU A 123 -4.75 -0.74 -6.29
N ALA A 124 -4.46 -2.04 -6.48
CA ALA A 124 -3.20 -2.46 -7.05
C ALA A 124 -3.17 -2.08 -8.54
N PRO A 125 -2.08 -1.49 -9.05
CA PRO A 125 -1.92 -1.28 -10.50
C PRO A 125 -1.99 -2.62 -11.24
N ILE A 126 -2.94 -2.76 -12.17
CA ILE A 126 -3.00 -3.93 -13.03
C ILE A 126 -2.01 -3.71 -14.19
N THR A 127 -1.02 -4.60 -14.32
CA THR A 127 -0.13 -4.63 -15.48
C THR A 127 -0.63 -5.70 -16.45
N VAL A 128 -1.17 -5.29 -17.59
CA VAL A 128 -1.58 -6.20 -18.66
C VAL A 128 -0.50 -6.21 -19.74
N ALA A 129 0.14 -7.35 -19.95
CA ALA A 129 1.00 -7.58 -21.11
C ALA A 129 0.17 -8.26 -22.21
N MET A 130 -0.04 -7.57 -23.32
CA MET A 130 -0.70 -8.12 -24.50
C MET A 130 0.34 -8.37 -25.59
N VAL A 131 0.46 -9.62 -26.03
CA VAL A 131 1.27 -9.98 -27.20
C VAL A 131 0.30 -10.29 -28.32
N VAL A 132 0.34 -9.47 -29.37
CA VAL A 132 -0.47 -9.66 -30.57
C VAL A 132 0.46 -10.08 -31.70
N GLU A 133 0.17 -11.24 -32.28
CA GLU A 133 0.78 -11.66 -33.54
C GLU A 133 -0.04 -11.09 -34.71
N TYR A 134 0.63 -10.47 -35.68
CA TYR A 134 0.01 -10.04 -36.93
C TYR A 134 0.55 -10.91 -38.06
N SER A 135 -0.19 -11.95 -38.40
CA SER A 135 0.07 -12.78 -39.59
C SER A 135 -1.21 -12.95 -40.41
N LYS A 136 -1.09 -13.34 -41.67
CA LYS A 136 -2.27 -13.57 -42.54
C LYS A 136 -3.25 -14.61 -41.96
N TRP A 137 -2.77 -15.47 -41.06
CA TRP A 137 -3.58 -16.46 -40.35
C TRP A 137 -4.41 -15.86 -39.20
N SER A 138 -4.00 -14.71 -38.66
CA SER A 138 -4.75 -13.97 -37.64
C SER A 138 -5.74 -12.96 -38.23
N GLU A 139 -5.81 -12.83 -39.56
CA GLU A 139 -6.86 -12.02 -40.19
C GLU A 139 -8.22 -12.69 -39.96
N PRO A 140 -9.23 -11.97 -39.46
CA PRO A 140 -10.57 -12.51 -39.37
C PRO A 140 -11.03 -12.89 -40.78
N VAL A 141 -11.29 -14.18 -40.99
CA VAL A 141 -11.79 -14.70 -42.26
C VAL A 141 -13.08 -13.96 -42.58
N SER A 142 -12.96 -12.99 -43.49
CA SER A 142 -14.08 -12.21 -43.98
C SER A 142 -14.77 -13.07 -45.02
N TYR A 143 -15.95 -13.61 -44.69
CA TYR A 143 -16.81 -14.26 -45.67
C TYR A 143 -17.58 -13.18 -46.42
N THR A 144 -17.19 -12.92 -47.66
CA THR A 144 -18.02 -12.24 -48.67
C THR A 144 -18.53 -13.26 -49.67
#